data_AF-A0A843VLA1-F1
#
_entry.id   AF-A0A843VLA1-F1
#
_cell.length_a   1.000
_cell.length_b   1.000
_cell.length_c   1.000
_cell.angle_alpha   90.00
_cell.angle_beta   90.00
_cell.angle_gamma   90.00
#
_symmetry.space_group_name_H-M   'P 1'
#
loop_
_entity.id
_entity.type
_entity.pdbx_description
1 polymer ?
#
loop_
_entity_poly.entity_id
_entity_poly.type
_entity_poly.pdbx_seq_one_letter_code
_entity_poly.pdbx_strand_id
1 'polypeptide(L)'
;MNIHQLSNDFVQKEGRHPTRPEMFQMTQARTTPDGSVMWSNEQSRQVMDQMTQLMNPTPSDESDGTTHLVVLSPEEAFRQVFGRDRHGRIRCGGRGQTLRSWYGPSEGGSSSNTTYQRLLQEQSQQKSEIERMKKIIEDQEQRLVGQSTDIDVRVEAQVAAQLEARVEAQLEARVEARLAMLETQMLQSMDRRLKEYFGTHTSERAAPAVPPEDEREGDQGDGEDEGNFGEDE
;
A
#
# COMPACT_ATOMS: atom_id res chain seq x y z
N MET A 1 -31.91 -42.70 35.90
CA MET A 1 -31.69 -41.38 36.53
C MET A 1 -31.30 -40.42 35.43
N ASN A 2 -31.93 -39.24 35.34
CA ASN A 2 -31.61 -38.27 34.31
C ASN A 2 -30.29 -37.57 34.67
N ILE A 3 -29.32 -37.52 33.74
CA ILE A 3 -28.00 -36.91 33.96
C ILE A 3 -28.12 -35.44 34.35
N HIS A 4 -29.15 -34.74 33.84
CA HIS A 4 -29.43 -33.35 34.23
C HIS A 4 -29.84 -33.21 35.70
N GLN A 5 -30.60 -34.17 36.24
CA GLN A 5 -30.99 -34.14 37.66
C GLN A 5 -29.76 -34.35 38.53
N LEU A 6 -28.92 -35.33 38.20
CA LEU A 6 -27.66 -35.58 38.91
C LEU A 6 -26.74 -34.35 38.91
N SER A 7 -26.59 -33.69 37.76
CA SER A 7 -25.77 -32.48 37.68
C SER A 7 -26.33 -31.31 38.49
N ASN A 8 -27.65 -31.09 38.45
CA ASN A 8 -28.31 -30.04 39.23
C ASN A 8 -28.20 -30.29 40.73
N ASP A 9 -28.41 -31.53 41.18
CA ASP A 9 -28.29 -31.93 42.58
C ASP A 9 -26.85 -31.73 43.08
N PHE A 10 -25.85 -31.96 42.23
CA PHE A 10 -24.45 -31.70 42.57
C PHE A 10 -24.16 -30.20 42.70
N VAL A 11 -24.63 -29.39 41.75
CA VAL A 11 -24.46 -27.93 41.80
C VAL A 11 -25.12 -27.34 43.05
N GLN A 12 -26.29 -27.85 43.45
CA GLN A 12 -26.96 -27.44 44.68
C GLN A 12 -26.17 -27.79 45.95
N LYS A 13 -25.45 -28.91 45.96
CA LYS A 13 -24.67 -29.37 47.11
C LYS A 13 -23.28 -28.72 47.20
N GLU A 14 -22.56 -28.69 46.09
CA GLU A 14 -21.14 -28.33 46.02
C GLU A 14 -20.92 -26.89 45.49
N GLY A 15 -21.97 -26.21 45.04
CA GLY A 15 -21.88 -24.84 44.50
C GLY A 15 -21.09 -24.72 43.20
N ARG A 16 -20.69 -25.84 42.59
CA ARG A 16 -19.92 -25.89 41.34
C ARG A 16 -20.44 -26.98 40.41
N HIS A 17 -20.06 -26.88 39.14
CA HIS A 17 -20.32 -27.97 38.20
C HIS A 17 -19.40 -29.17 38.49
N PRO A 18 -19.93 -30.40 38.40
CA PRO A 18 -19.14 -31.62 38.56
C PRO A 18 -18.16 -31.76 37.39
N THR A 19 -16.95 -32.21 37.69
CA THR A 19 -15.92 -32.55 36.71
C THR A 19 -16.30 -33.84 35.95
N ARG A 20 -15.62 -34.12 34.83
CA ARG A 20 -15.93 -35.32 34.02
C ARG A 20 -15.71 -36.65 34.78
N PRO A 21 -14.65 -36.82 35.59
CA PRO A 21 -14.52 -38.00 36.45
C PRO A 21 -15.64 -38.12 37.47
N GLU A 22 -16.04 -37.02 38.11
CA GLU A 22 -17.14 -37.00 39.08
C GLU A 22 -18.46 -37.38 38.41
N MET A 23 -18.72 -36.84 37.21
CA MET A 23 -19.90 -37.21 36.43
C MET A 23 -19.88 -38.68 36.00
N PHE A 24 -18.71 -39.20 35.63
CA PHE A 24 -18.57 -40.62 35.33
C PHE A 24 -18.88 -41.47 36.57
N GLN A 25 -18.36 -41.10 37.73
CA GLN A 25 -18.67 -41.78 38.99
C GLN A 25 -20.15 -41.69 39.34
N MET A 26 -20.78 -40.52 39.24
CA MET A 26 -22.20 -40.34 39.54
C MET A 26 -23.13 -41.11 38.59
N THR A 27 -22.69 -41.37 37.36
CA THR A 27 -23.48 -42.13 36.37
C THR A 27 -23.23 -43.63 36.44
N GLN A 28 -22.02 -44.05 36.84
CA GLN A 28 -21.60 -45.45 36.87
C GLN A 28 -21.51 -46.04 38.27
N ALA A 29 -21.72 -45.26 39.33
CA ALA A 29 -21.65 -45.72 40.69
C ALA A 29 -22.80 -45.18 41.53
N ARG A 30 -23.16 -45.93 42.57
CA ARG A 30 -24.14 -45.55 43.57
C ARG A 30 -23.49 -45.60 44.93
N THR A 31 -23.61 -44.52 45.69
CA THR A 31 -23.18 -44.52 47.10
C THR A 31 -24.28 -45.17 47.94
N THR A 32 -23.93 -46.23 48.67
CA THR A 32 -24.83 -46.87 49.64
C THR A 32 -24.99 -46.00 50.88
N PRO A 33 -26.03 -46.23 51.71
CA PRO A 33 -26.21 -45.52 52.97
C PRO A 33 -24.99 -45.61 53.91
N ASP A 34 -24.19 -46.68 53.78
CA ASP A 34 -22.98 -46.93 54.56
C ASP A 34 -21.75 -46.17 54.02
N GLY A 35 -21.91 -45.37 52.98
CA GLY A 35 -20.83 -44.62 52.32
C GLY A 35 -19.99 -45.45 51.33
N SER A 36 -20.32 -46.72 51.10
CA SER A 36 -19.62 -47.58 50.13
C SER A 36 -20.06 -47.28 48.70
N VAL A 37 -19.13 -47.31 47.76
CA VAL A 37 -19.38 -47.04 46.33
C VAL A 37 -19.62 -48.36 45.59
N MET A 38 -20.87 -48.57 45.17
CA MET A 38 -21.28 -49.72 44.36
C MET A 38 -21.24 -49.34 42.88
N TRP A 39 -20.29 -49.92 42.14
CA TRP A 39 -20.14 -49.71 40.70
C TRP A 39 -21.16 -50.51 39.89
N SER A 40 -21.64 -49.93 38.80
CA SER A 40 -22.59 -50.56 37.87
C SER A 40 -21.97 -51.78 37.18
N ASN A 41 -20.70 -51.66 36.78
CA ASN A 41 -19.91 -52.67 36.09
C ASN A 41 -18.45 -52.63 36.57
N GLU A 42 -17.78 -53.78 36.55
CA GLU A 42 -16.37 -53.89 36.92
C GLU A 42 -15.44 -53.05 36.01
N GLN A 43 -15.79 -52.91 34.73
CA GLN A 43 -15.06 -52.04 33.81
C GLN A 43 -15.08 -50.56 34.26
N SER A 44 -16.20 -50.09 34.80
CA SER A 44 -16.32 -48.70 35.27
C SER A 44 -15.49 -48.46 36.53
N ARG A 45 -15.41 -49.47 37.41
CA ARG A 45 -14.50 -49.48 38.55
C ARG A 45 -13.05 -49.38 38.09
N GLN A 46 -12.61 -50.26 37.19
CA GLN A 46 -11.24 -50.27 36.65
C GLN A 46 -10.85 -48.94 35.99
N VAL A 47 -11.77 -48.34 35.22
CA VAL A 47 -11.57 -47.04 34.58
C VAL A 47 -11.35 -45.93 35.61
N MET A 48 -12.08 -45.94 36.72
CA MET A 48 -11.91 -44.96 37.79
C MET A 48 -10.69 -45.22 38.65
N ASP A 49 -10.33 -46.48 38.86
CA ASP A 49 -9.07 -46.85 39.50
C ASP A 49 -7.88 -46.36 38.65
N GLN A 50 -7.93 -46.53 37.32
CA GLN A 50 -6.93 -45.98 36.40
C GLN A 50 -6.84 -44.45 36.46
N MET A 51 -7.97 -43.74 36.47
CA MET A 51 -7.95 -42.27 36.64
C MET A 51 -7.37 -41.88 37.99
N THR A 52 -7.71 -42.61 39.05
CA THR A 52 -7.22 -42.35 40.41
C THR A 52 -5.71 -42.58 40.49
N GLN A 53 -5.18 -43.61 39.83
CA GLN A 53 -3.74 -43.85 39.71
C GLN A 53 -3.02 -42.73 38.94
N LEU A 54 -3.65 -42.19 37.89
CA LEU A 54 -3.10 -41.07 37.12
C LEU A 54 -3.10 -39.74 37.89
N MET A 55 -4.08 -39.55 38.77
CA MET A 55 -4.17 -38.37 39.64
C MET A 55 -3.26 -38.51 40.87
N ASN A 56 -3.16 -39.71 41.43
CA ASN A 56 -2.34 -40.04 42.60
C ASN A 56 -1.39 -41.18 42.23
N PRO A 57 -0.30 -40.90 41.49
CA PRO A 57 0.69 -41.91 41.19
C PRO A 57 1.24 -42.43 42.51
N THR A 58 1.04 -43.72 42.79
CA THR A 58 1.74 -44.38 43.88
C THR A 58 3.24 -44.29 43.56
N PRO A 59 4.10 -43.92 44.53
CA PRO A 59 5.53 -44.07 44.33
C PRO A 59 5.81 -45.57 44.22
N SER A 60 5.85 -46.07 42.99
CA SER A 60 6.37 -47.39 42.73
C SER A 60 7.88 -47.27 42.89
N ASP A 61 8.40 -47.81 43.99
CA ASP A 61 9.80 -48.18 44.07
C ASP A 61 10.11 -49.08 42.87
N GLU A 62 11.21 -48.78 42.18
CA GLU A 62 11.71 -49.42 40.94
C GLU A 62 11.20 -48.84 39.62
N SER A 63 11.82 -47.74 39.17
CA SER A 63 12.52 -47.74 37.86
C SER A 63 13.37 -46.48 37.67
N ASP A 64 14.61 -46.70 37.27
CA ASP A 64 15.60 -45.72 36.84
C ASP A 64 15.06 -44.64 35.89
N GLY A 65 15.55 -43.41 36.10
CA GLY A 65 15.67 -42.40 35.05
C GLY A 65 14.43 -41.55 34.79
N THR A 66 14.36 -40.43 35.50
CA THR A 66 13.75 -39.17 35.03
C THR A 66 12.39 -39.29 34.33
N THR A 67 11.31 -39.49 35.10
CA THR A 67 10.00 -38.98 34.71
C THR A 67 9.43 -38.14 35.84
N HIS A 68 9.22 -36.86 35.55
CA HIS A 68 8.59 -35.90 36.44
C HIS A 68 7.27 -36.51 36.93
N LEU A 69 7.07 -36.62 38.24
CA LEU A 69 5.81 -37.07 38.85
C LEU A 69 4.73 -35.99 38.61
N VAL A 70 4.21 -35.92 37.39
CA VAL A 70 3.17 -34.94 37.03
C VAL A 70 1.84 -35.48 37.55
N VAL A 71 1.39 -34.94 38.67
CA VAL A 71 0.00 -35.09 39.13
C VAL A 71 -0.90 -34.55 38.02
N LEU A 72 -1.61 -35.45 37.33
CA LEU A 72 -2.50 -35.05 36.24
C LEU A 72 -3.76 -34.42 36.82
N SER A 73 -4.20 -33.32 36.21
CA SER A 73 -5.51 -32.74 36.50
C SER A 73 -6.61 -33.79 36.27
N PRO A 74 -7.72 -33.78 37.03
CA PRO A 74 -8.84 -34.71 36.83
C PRO A 74 -9.33 -34.77 35.37
N GLU A 75 -9.29 -33.64 34.66
CA GLU A 75 -9.69 -33.56 33.25
C GLU A 75 -8.65 -34.20 32.29
N GLU A 76 -7.38 -34.16 32.67
CA GLU A 76 -6.29 -34.73 31.88
C GLU A 76 -6.22 -36.25 32.05
N ALA A 77 -6.38 -36.73 33.28
CA ALA A 77 -6.56 -38.16 33.57
C ALA A 77 -7.77 -38.73 32.82
N PHE A 78 -8.88 -37.97 32.76
CA PHE A 78 -10.06 -38.36 32.00
C PHE A 78 -9.78 -38.47 30.48
N ARG A 79 -9.09 -37.47 29.90
CA ARG A 79 -8.69 -37.49 28.48
C ARG A 79 -7.71 -38.62 28.16
N GLN A 80 -6.84 -38.99 29.09
CA GLN A 80 -5.92 -40.11 28.94
C GLN A 80 -6.68 -41.43 28.80
N VAL A 81 -7.68 -41.67 29.65
CA VAL A 81 -8.43 -42.93 29.69
C VAL A 81 -9.47 -43.05 28.57
N PHE A 82 -10.18 -41.96 28.23
CA PHE A 82 -11.24 -41.99 27.21
C PHE A 82 -10.82 -41.47 25.83
N GLY A 83 -9.63 -40.92 25.71
CA GLY A 83 -9.14 -40.24 24.52
C GLY A 83 -9.71 -38.82 24.37
N ARG A 84 -9.26 -38.13 23.31
CA ARG A 84 -9.77 -36.80 22.95
C ARG A 84 -11.24 -36.86 22.52
N ASP A 85 -12.01 -35.84 22.92
CA ASP A 85 -13.38 -35.65 22.45
C ASP A 85 -13.44 -35.46 20.93
N ARG A 86 -14.52 -35.95 20.33
CA ARG A 86 -14.85 -35.65 18.93
C ARG A 86 -15.64 -34.35 18.88
N HIS A 87 -15.49 -33.58 17.82
CA HIS A 87 -16.18 -32.30 17.66
C HIS A 87 -17.69 -32.43 17.93
N GLY A 88 -18.21 -31.63 18.87
CA GLY A 88 -19.63 -31.62 19.25
C GLY A 88 -20.12 -32.76 20.16
N ARG A 89 -19.25 -33.69 20.60
CA ARG A 89 -19.61 -34.78 21.51
C ARG A 89 -18.68 -34.86 22.71
N ILE A 90 -19.25 -35.10 23.89
CA ILE A 90 -18.51 -35.39 25.12
C ILE A 90 -18.65 -36.88 25.44
N ARG A 91 -17.53 -37.53 25.77
CA ARG A 91 -17.52 -38.89 26.34
C ARG A 91 -17.58 -38.80 27.86
N CYS A 92 -18.57 -39.43 28.49
CA CYS A 92 -18.71 -39.48 29.96
C CYS A 92 -19.08 -40.88 30.47
N GLY A 93 -18.58 -41.92 29.79
CA GLY A 93 -18.98 -43.32 30.01
C GLY A 93 -20.14 -43.74 29.11
N GLY A 94 -19.89 -44.68 28.20
CA GLY A 94 -20.88 -45.17 27.24
C GLY A 94 -20.93 -44.38 25.92
N ARG A 95 -22.05 -44.51 25.17
CA ARG A 95 -22.22 -43.89 23.84
C ARG A 95 -22.07 -42.37 23.96
N GLY A 96 -21.06 -41.80 23.31
CA GLY A 96 -20.72 -40.38 23.38
C GLY A 96 -21.93 -39.48 23.12
N GLN A 97 -22.19 -38.61 24.09
CA GLN A 97 -23.37 -37.75 24.14
C GLN A 97 -23.06 -36.36 23.56
N THR A 98 -24.08 -35.63 23.13
CA THR A 98 -23.91 -34.30 22.54
C THR A 98 -23.94 -33.22 23.61
N LEU A 99 -23.25 -32.10 23.40
CA LEU A 99 -23.27 -30.95 24.33
C LEU A 99 -24.70 -30.52 24.73
N ARG A 100 -25.64 -30.59 23.78
CA ARG A 100 -27.06 -30.27 24.02
C ARG A 100 -27.76 -31.20 25.03
N SER A 101 -27.35 -32.47 25.09
CA SER A 101 -27.89 -33.43 26.07
C SER A 101 -27.23 -33.30 27.44
N TRP A 102 -26.20 -32.47 27.59
CA TRP A 102 -25.50 -32.24 28.86
C TRP A 102 -25.86 -30.88 29.45
N TYR A 103 -25.85 -29.84 28.63
CA TYR A 103 -26.01 -28.46 29.06
C TYR A 103 -27.35 -27.84 28.63
N GLY A 104 -28.25 -28.65 28.07
CA GLY A 104 -29.52 -28.19 27.52
C GLY A 104 -29.35 -27.50 26.16
N PRO A 105 -30.44 -26.96 25.59
CA PRO A 105 -30.35 -26.10 24.41
C PRO A 105 -29.49 -24.89 24.78
N SER A 106 -28.29 -24.80 24.21
CA SER A 106 -27.52 -23.57 24.29
C SER A 106 -28.27 -22.50 23.49
N GLU A 107 -28.70 -21.42 24.16
CA GLU A 107 -29.27 -20.24 23.50
C GLU A 107 -28.27 -19.57 22.53
N GLY A 108 -26.99 -19.98 22.56
CA GLY A 108 -25.94 -19.46 21.67
C GLY A 108 -25.89 -20.06 20.26
N GLY A 109 -26.68 -21.09 19.94
CA GLY A 109 -26.61 -21.79 18.66
C GLY A 109 -27.10 -21.00 17.44
N SER A 110 -27.87 -19.93 17.65
CA SER A 110 -28.37 -19.08 16.56
C SER A 110 -27.38 -17.99 16.12
N SER A 111 -26.41 -17.65 16.97
CA SER A 111 -25.50 -16.52 16.73
C SER A 111 -24.43 -16.83 15.67
N SER A 112 -23.86 -18.03 15.69
CA SER A 112 -22.73 -18.40 14.81
C SER A 112 -23.07 -18.38 13.31
N ASN A 113 -24.33 -18.68 12.95
CA ASN A 113 -24.76 -18.66 11.55
C ASN A 113 -24.93 -17.23 11.04
N THR A 114 -25.46 -16.33 11.87
CA THR A 114 -25.53 -14.89 11.58
C THR A 114 -24.17 -14.22 11.47
N THR A 115 -23.21 -14.58 12.33
CA THR A 115 -21.85 -14.01 12.26
C THR A 115 -21.12 -14.46 11.00
N TYR A 116 -21.27 -15.74 10.62
CA TYR A 116 -20.66 -16.28 9.41
C TYR A 116 -21.25 -15.65 8.13
N GLN A 117 -22.57 -15.48 8.07
CA GLN A 117 -23.22 -14.80 6.95
C GLN A 117 -22.84 -13.32 6.86
N ARG A 118 -22.69 -12.62 8.00
CA ARG A 118 -22.21 -11.23 8.02
C ARG A 118 -20.79 -11.13 7.46
N LEU A 119 -19.90 -12.03 7.84
CA LEU A 119 -18.52 -12.05 7.34
C LEU A 119 -18.45 -12.25 5.82
N LEU A 120 -19.30 -13.12 5.27
CA LEU A 120 -19.43 -13.34 3.83
C LEU A 120 -19.93 -12.09 3.10
N GLN A 121 -20.91 -11.39 3.70
CA GLN A 121 -21.43 -10.14 3.15
C GLN A 121 -20.38 -9.03 3.17
N GLU A 122 -19.66 -8.87 4.28
CA GLU A 122 -18.55 -7.91 4.40
C GLU A 122 -17.44 -8.20 3.37
N GLN A 123 -17.07 -9.47 3.17
CA GLN A 123 -16.12 -9.84 2.11
C GLN A 123 -16.61 -9.47 0.71
N SER A 124 -17.91 -9.67 0.43
CA SER A 124 -18.47 -9.31 -0.87
C SER A 124 -18.45 -7.79 -1.10
N GLN A 125 -18.75 -7.01 -0.06
CA GLN A 125 -18.71 -5.55 -0.10
C GLN A 125 -17.28 -5.06 -0.30
N GLN A 126 -16.32 -5.58 0.47
CA GLN A 126 -14.90 -5.23 0.32
C GLN A 126 -14.38 -5.55 -1.08
N LYS A 127 -14.74 -6.70 -1.66
CA LYS A 127 -14.37 -7.03 -3.05
C LYS A 127 -14.93 -6.01 -4.03
N SER A 128 -16.20 -5.66 -3.91
CA SER A 128 -16.82 -4.65 -4.79
C SER A 128 -16.18 -3.27 -4.64
N GLU A 129 -15.75 -2.91 -3.44
CA GLU A 129 -15.07 -1.65 -3.16
C GLU A 129 -13.65 -1.63 -3.71
N ILE A 130 -12.92 -2.74 -3.58
CA ILE A 130 -11.61 -2.93 -4.22
C ILE A 130 -11.72 -2.82 -5.74
N GLU A 131 -12.73 -3.43 -6.36
CA GLU A 131 -12.96 -3.31 -7.80
C GLU A 131 -13.25 -1.86 -8.22
N ARG A 132 -14.03 -1.11 -7.44
CA ARG A 132 -14.26 0.31 -7.68
C ARG A 132 -12.97 1.12 -7.55
N MET A 133 -12.17 0.89 -6.51
CA MET A 133 -10.89 1.57 -6.31
C MET A 133 -9.91 1.26 -7.44
N LYS A 134 -9.82 0.00 -7.88
CA LYS A 134 -8.99 -0.38 -9.03
C LYS A 134 -9.38 0.39 -10.28
N LYS A 135 -10.68 0.51 -10.57
CA LYS A 135 -11.15 1.26 -11.73
C LYS A 135 -10.79 2.75 -11.63
N ILE A 136 -10.92 3.35 -10.44
CA ILE A 136 -10.53 4.75 -10.23
C ILE A 136 -9.02 4.95 -10.46
N ILE A 137 -8.19 4.03 -9.98
CA ILE A 137 -6.73 4.08 -10.18
C ILE A 137 -6.41 3.95 -11.67
N GLU A 138 -7.03 3.00 -12.37
CA GLU A 138 -6.82 2.80 -13.81
C GLU A 138 -7.24 4.04 -14.63
N ASP A 139 -8.37 4.65 -14.30
CA ASP A 139 -8.82 5.91 -14.93
C ASP A 139 -7.86 7.08 -14.63
N GLN A 140 -7.28 7.13 -13.43
CA GLN A 140 -6.27 8.13 -13.07
C GLN A 140 -4.95 7.92 -13.82
N GLU A 141 -4.49 6.67 -13.95
CA GLU A 141 -3.28 6.33 -14.70
C GLU A 141 -3.42 6.71 -16.18
N GLN A 142 -4.55 6.38 -16.81
CA GLN A 142 -4.82 6.76 -18.20
C GLN A 142 -4.83 8.28 -18.39
N ARG A 143 -5.39 9.02 -17.42
CA ARG A 143 -5.40 10.49 -17.45
C ARG A 143 -4.00 11.08 -17.33
N LEU A 144 -3.18 10.57 -16.43
CA LEU A 144 -1.80 11.02 -16.25
C LEU A 144 -0.94 10.72 -17.48
N VAL A 145 -1.10 9.54 -18.07
CA VAL A 145 -0.42 9.19 -19.33
C VAL A 145 -0.82 10.16 -20.44
N GLY A 146 -2.11 10.45 -20.60
CA GLY A 146 -2.59 11.42 -21.58
C GLY A 146 -2.02 12.83 -21.36
N GLN A 147 -1.96 13.29 -20.10
CA GLN A 147 -1.35 14.58 -19.75
C GLN A 147 0.15 14.61 -20.05
N SER A 148 0.89 13.54 -19.75
CA SER A 148 2.31 13.45 -20.06
C SER A 148 2.55 13.58 -21.56
N THR A 149 1.78 12.86 -22.38
CA THR A 149 1.93 12.93 -23.84
C THR A 149 1.59 14.30 -24.41
N ASP A 150 0.61 15.01 -23.84
CA ASP A 150 0.30 16.38 -24.26
C ASP A 150 1.42 17.37 -23.90
N ILE A 151 2.01 17.22 -22.71
CA ILE A 151 3.17 18.00 -22.29
C ILE A 151 4.35 17.73 -23.23
N ASP A 152 4.65 16.47 -23.54
CA ASP A 152 5.76 16.10 -24.42
C ASP A 152 5.61 16.74 -25.79
N VAL A 153 4.43 16.62 -26.42
CA VAL A 153 4.15 17.25 -27.73
C VAL A 153 4.27 18.77 -27.67
N ARG A 154 3.77 19.41 -26.60
CA ARG A 154 3.86 20.87 -26.45
C ARG A 154 5.30 21.35 -26.26
N VAL A 155 6.08 20.64 -25.44
CA VAL A 155 7.49 20.96 -25.22
C VAL A 155 8.28 20.75 -26.51
N GLU A 156 8.07 19.63 -27.21
CA GLU A 156 8.72 19.36 -28.49
C GLU A 156 8.41 20.46 -29.52
N ALA A 157 7.14 20.85 -29.66
CA ALA A 157 6.73 21.91 -30.58
C ALA A 157 7.35 23.27 -30.21
N GLN A 158 7.37 23.62 -28.92
CA GLN A 158 7.99 24.87 -28.46
C GLN A 158 9.50 24.89 -28.70
N VAL A 159 10.19 23.79 -28.39
CA VAL A 159 11.64 23.70 -28.58
C VAL A 159 11.98 23.74 -30.06
N ALA A 160 11.23 23.04 -30.92
CA ALA A 160 11.42 23.08 -32.36
C ALA A 160 11.27 24.51 -32.91
N ALA A 161 10.18 25.20 -32.57
CA ALA A 161 9.94 26.57 -33.01
C ALA A 161 11.01 27.55 -32.51
N GLN A 162 11.44 27.43 -31.25
CA GLN A 162 12.49 28.29 -30.69
C GLN A 162 13.85 28.05 -31.37
N LEU A 163 14.20 26.78 -31.63
CA LEU A 163 15.45 26.45 -32.30
C LEU A 163 15.45 26.94 -33.75
N GLU A 164 14.35 26.75 -34.47
CA GLU A 164 14.21 27.20 -35.86
C GLU A 164 14.36 28.72 -35.96
N ALA A 165 13.58 29.49 -35.19
CA ALA A 165 13.66 30.94 -35.19
C ALA A 165 15.06 31.45 -34.80
N ARG A 166 15.71 30.81 -33.82
CA ARG A 166 17.06 31.21 -33.39
C ARG A 166 18.11 30.92 -34.46
N VAL A 167 18.02 29.78 -35.14
CA VAL A 167 18.95 29.40 -36.20
C VAL A 167 18.76 30.31 -37.41
N GLU A 168 17.52 30.59 -37.79
CA GLU A 168 17.19 31.49 -38.89
C GLU A 168 17.75 32.90 -38.65
N ALA A 169 17.44 33.51 -37.50
CA ALA A 169 17.96 34.83 -37.15
C ALA A 169 19.50 34.87 -37.09
N GLN A 170 20.15 33.82 -36.60
CA GLN A 170 21.62 33.75 -36.59
C GLN A 170 22.22 33.62 -37.98
N LEU A 171 21.57 32.88 -38.88
CA LEU A 171 22.00 32.72 -40.26
C LEU A 171 21.81 34.01 -41.04
N GLU A 172 20.65 34.66 -40.92
CA GLU A 172 20.36 35.96 -41.55
C GLU A 172 21.40 37.00 -41.14
N ALA A 173 21.61 37.21 -39.84
CA ALA A 173 22.59 38.17 -39.34
C ALA A 173 24.02 37.87 -39.84
N ARG A 174 24.40 36.59 -39.95
CA ARG A 174 25.72 36.19 -40.49
C ARG A 174 25.83 36.45 -41.99
N VAL A 175 24.77 36.20 -42.75
CA VAL A 175 24.74 36.43 -44.19
C VAL A 175 24.81 37.93 -44.47
N GLU A 176 24.00 38.75 -43.79
CA GLU A 176 24.02 40.20 -43.91
C GLU A 176 25.40 40.78 -43.57
N ALA A 177 26.00 40.37 -42.45
CA ALA A 177 27.34 40.81 -42.07
C ALA A 177 28.39 40.47 -43.14
N ARG A 178 28.28 39.29 -43.77
CA ARG A 178 29.21 38.87 -44.84
C ARG A 178 28.98 39.64 -46.14
N LEU A 179 27.73 39.95 -46.47
CA LEU A 179 27.39 40.80 -47.63
C LEU A 179 27.92 42.22 -47.44
N ALA A 180 27.74 42.81 -46.26
CA ALA A 180 28.29 44.15 -45.94
C ALA A 180 29.83 44.19 -46.03
N MET A 181 30.51 43.13 -45.58
CA MET A 181 31.97 43.01 -45.74
C MET A 181 32.39 42.93 -47.22
N LEU A 182 31.65 42.21 -48.05
CA LEU A 182 31.96 42.12 -49.49
C LEU A 182 31.70 43.44 -50.21
N GLU A 183 30.60 44.13 -49.88
CA GLU A 183 30.27 45.44 -50.43
C GLU A 183 31.34 46.48 -50.08
N THR A 184 31.74 46.55 -48.81
CA THR A 184 32.81 47.45 -48.37
C THR A 184 34.15 47.12 -49.04
N GLN A 185 34.49 45.84 -49.19
CA GLN A 185 35.70 45.42 -49.92
C GLN A 185 35.64 45.81 -51.41
N MET A 186 34.50 45.65 -52.07
CA MET A 186 34.30 46.06 -53.45
C MET A 186 34.45 47.58 -53.60
N LEU A 187 33.78 48.37 -52.77
CA LEU A 187 33.86 49.83 -52.77
C LEU A 187 35.30 50.32 -52.55
N GLN A 188 36.01 49.75 -51.58
CA GLN A 188 37.42 50.07 -51.34
C GLN A 188 38.31 49.71 -52.53
N SER A 189 38.06 48.56 -53.19
CA SER A 189 38.84 48.15 -54.35
C SER A 189 38.58 49.04 -55.58
N MET A 190 37.33 49.50 -55.76
CA MET A 190 36.96 50.44 -56.82
C MET A 190 37.56 51.82 -56.56
N ASP A 191 37.43 52.33 -55.34
CA ASP A 191 38.02 53.62 -54.94
C ASP A 191 39.53 53.62 -55.13
N ARG A 192 40.21 52.52 -54.76
CA ARG A 192 41.64 52.35 -55.01
C ARG A 192 41.97 52.40 -56.51
N ARG A 193 41.24 51.65 -57.36
CA ARG A 193 41.46 51.66 -58.82
C ARG A 193 41.18 53.04 -59.43
N LEU A 194 40.14 53.73 -58.98
CA LEU A 194 39.81 55.08 -59.43
C LEU A 194 40.91 56.07 -59.03
N LYS A 195 41.41 56.00 -57.79
CA LYS A 195 42.55 56.82 -57.34
C LYS A 195 43.82 56.54 -58.13
N GLU A 196 44.12 55.29 -58.46
CA GLU A 196 45.26 54.92 -59.30
C GLU A 196 45.10 55.48 -60.74
N TYR A 197 43.90 55.42 -61.31
CA TYR A 197 43.62 55.92 -62.65
C TYR A 197 43.63 57.46 -62.74
N PHE A 198 42.98 58.15 -61.81
CA PHE A 198 42.89 59.62 -61.84
C PHE A 198 44.08 60.32 -61.19
N GLY A 199 44.72 59.72 -60.18
CA GLY A 199 45.89 60.30 -59.50
C GLY A 199 47.16 60.31 -60.34
N THR A 200 47.26 59.44 -61.36
CA THR A 200 48.38 59.44 -62.31
C THR A 200 48.22 60.48 -63.43
N HIS A 201 47.03 61.07 -63.61
CA HIS A 201 46.74 62.04 -64.66
C HIS A 201 46.71 63.51 -64.18
N THR A 202 46.80 63.77 -62.88
CA THR A 202 46.74 65.14 -62.32
C THR A 202 48.06 65.68 -61.76
N SER A 203 49.17 64.93 -61.84
CA SER A 203 50.49 65.37 -61.32
C SER A 203 51.31 66.23 -62.30
N GLU A 204 50.78 66.63 -63.45
CA GLU A 204 51.49 67.48 -64.41
C GLU A 204 50.61 68.64 -64.90
N ARG A 205 50.03 69.41 -63.97
CA ARG A 205 49.62 70.79 -64.28
C ARG A 205 49.61 71.66 -63.02
N ALA A 206 50.81 72.01 -62.57
CA ALA A 206 50.97 73.19 -61.73
C ALA A 206 50.56 74.42 -62.54
N ALA A 207 49.49 75.09 -62.13
CA ALA A 207 49.14 76.44 -62.57
C ALA A 207 48.62 77.24 -61.36
N PRO A 208 48.80 78.56 -61.37
CA PRO A 208 49.32 79.30 -60.22
C PRO A 208 48.25 79.88 -59.29
N ALA A 209 48.73 80.26 -58.11
CA ALA A 209 48.03 80.98 -57.05
C ALA A 209 47.32 82.25 -57.55
N VAL A 210 46.08 82.43 -57.08
CA VAL A 210 45.34 83.70 -57.02
C VAL A 210 44.61 83.75 -55.66
N PRO A 211 44.61 84.90 -54.93
CA PRO A 211 44.36 85.00 -53.49
C PRO A 211 42.85 85.17 -53.15
N PRO A 212 42.47 85.23 -51.85
CA PRO A 212 41.09 85.01 -51.42
C PRO A 212 40.25 86.29 -51.54
N GLU A 213 39.00 86.15 -51.95
CA GLU A 213 37.98 87.19 -51.81
C GLU A 213 36.90 86.74 -50.83
N ASP A 214 36.49 87.75 -50.07
CA ASP A 214 35.69 87.77 -48.87
C ASP A 214 34.19 87.51 -49.09
N GLU A 215 33.56 87.15 -47.98
CA GLU A 215 32.16 87.41 -47.61
C GLU A 215 31.04 86.72 -48.42
N ARG A 216 30.28 85.87 -47.71
CA ARG A 216 28.90 86.26 -47.35
C ARG A 216 28.29 85.35 -46.28
N GLU A 217 27.81 86.04 -45.25
CA GLU A 217 26.81 85.62 -44.28
C GLU A 217 25.50 85.17 -44.96
N GLY A 218 24.77 84.30 -44.28
CA GLY A 218 23.45 83.80 -44.67
C GLY A 218 23.16 82.49 -43.91
N ASP A 219 22.70 82.54 -42.65
CA ASP A 219 21.34 82.85 -42.21
C ASP A 219 20.41 81.61 -42.22
N GLN A 220 19.87 81.33 -41.03
CA GLN A 220 18.66 80.54 -40.70
C GLN A 220 18.57 79.07 -41.18
N GLY A 221 18.05 78.14 -40.39
CA GLY A 221 17.25 78.28 -39.19
C GLY A 221 16.97 76.94 -38.53
N ASP A 222 16.34 77.09 -37.38
CA ASP A 222 15.89 76.07 -36.45
C ASP A 222 14.95 75.03 -37.07
N GLY A 223 15.04 73.82 -36.53
CA GLY A 223 14.11 72.72 -36.77
C GLY A 223 13.99 71.87 -35.51
N GLU A 224 13.10 72.32 -34.63
CA GLU A 224 12.46 71.63 -33.51
C GLU A 224 11.99 70.21 -33.92
N ASP A 225 12.22 69.16 -33.12
CA ASP A 225 11.40 68.67 -32.00
C ASP A 225 10.23 67.74 -32.44
N GLU A 226 9.80 66.92 -31.48
CA GLU A 226 8.71 65.93 -31.47
C GLU A 226 9.06 64.57 -32.09
N GLY A 227 8.86 63.40 -31.47
CA GLY A 227 7.97 63.01 -30.38
C GLY A 227 7.32 61.67 -30.79
N ASN A 228 7.65 60.57 -30.11
CA ASN A 228 6.71 59.76 -29.32
C ASN A 228 5.84 58.73 -30.09
N PHE A 229 5.35 57.73 -29.33
CA PHE A 229 4.48 56.58 -29.62
C PHE A 229 5.25 55.31 -30.10
N GLY A 230 5.28 54.18 -29.39
CA GLY A 230 4.40 53.64 -28.35
C GLY A 230 3.36 52.69 -28.95
N GLU A 231 3.11 51.57 -28.26
CA GLU A 231 2.12 50.48 -28.50
C GLU A 231 2.66 49.31 -29.34
N ASP A 232 2.98 48.15 -28.73
CA ASP A 232 2.13 47.11 -28.12
C ASP A 232 1.17 46.43 -29.12
N GLU A 233 1.51 45.19 -29.50
CA GLU A 233 0.61 44.01 -29.51
C GLU A 233 1.43 42.71 -29.61
#